data_AF-A0A846SUV2-F1
#
_entry.id   AF-A0A846SUV2-F1
#
_cell.length_a   1.000
_cell.length_b   1.000
_cell.length_c   1.000
_cell.angle_alpha   90.00
_cell.angle_beta   90.00
_cell.angle_gamma   90.00
#
_symmetry.space_group_name_H-M   'P 1'
#
loop_
_entity.id
_entity.type
_entity.pdbx_description
1 polymer ?
#
loop_
_entity_poly.entity_id
_entity_poly.type
_entity_poly.pdbx_seq_one_letter_code
_entity_poly.pdbx_strand_id
1 'polypeptide(L)'
;MEMDKTQLQWLLIGIGILVVVLIYIWAMRSRIKQGIRNRRRRPEQEPALGETAAPFAEEEVQAHDFGDLGYITADHHLADRALVDVEIRPIHRERQTPPPPEVVETDAESEPDSPLCPQPTIPPQMTVALTVMAPPYSPFPGARIQAVAEELKFRLGVNGLFEHFPDSDLDADAPVFSMAHLREPGSFDVKTIHELKTPGLLLFMNLPGPLEGIKALNVLVLTADQWAQRLGGVICDGHRNRMTNQALMQLREQVSDLERRRRAWAQSL
;
A
#
# COMPACT_ATOMS: atom_id res chain seq x y z
N MET A 1 -53.52 -35.94 -14.10
CA MET A 1 -52.06 -35.95 -14.24
C MET A 1 -51.49 -35.78 -12.84
N GLU A 2 -51.26 -36.88 -12.14
CA GLU A 2 -50.49 -36.87 -10.89
C GLU A 2 -49.03 -36.66 -11.26
N MET A 3 -48.44 -35.56 -10.79
CA MET A 3 -47.05 -35.25 -11.07
C MET A 3 -46.18 -35.98 -10.05
N ASP A 4 -45.30 -36.86 -10.53
CA ASP A 4 -44.44 -37.70 -9.69
C ASP A 4 -43.63 -36.85 -8.70
N LYS A 5 -43.58 -37.30 -7.44
CA LYS A 5 -42.90 -36.59 -6.34
C LYS A 5 -41.42 -36.28 -6.65
N THR A 6 -40.78 -37.12 -7.45
CA THR A 6 -39.40 -36.95 -7.92
C THR A 6 -39.29 -35.79 -8.91
N GLN A 7 -40.26 -35.62 -9.82
CA GLN A 7 -40.28 -34.48 -10.74
C GLN A 7 -40.52 -33.16 -10.00
N LEU A 8 -41.38 -33.17 -8.98
CA LEU A 8 -41.60 -31.99 -8.14
C LEU A 8 -40.32 -31.55 -7.40
N GLN A 9 -39.51 -32.50 -6.91
CA GLN A 9 -38.26 -32.18 -6.23
C GLN A 9 -37.20 -31.58 -7.16
N TRP A 10 -37.00 -32.17 -8.34
CA TRP A 10 -36.05 -31.63 -9.33
C TRP A 10 -36.48 -30.26 -9.85
N LEU A 11 -37.79 -30.03 -10.00
CA LEU A 11 -38.34 -28.74 -10.40
C LEU A 11 -38.10 -27.67 -9.32
N LEU A 12 -38.27 -28.01 -8.03
CA LEU A 12 -37.98 -27.10 -6.92
C LEU A 12 -36.49 -26.73 -6.83
N ILE A 13 -35.58 -27.70 -7.04
CA ILE A 13 -34.13 -27.46 -7.03
C ILE A 13 -33.73 -26.54 -8.19
N GLY A 14 -34.28 -26.78 -9.39
CA GLY A 14 -34.03 -25.94 -10.56
C GLY A 14 -34.46 -24.49 -10.35
N ILE A 15 -35.64 -24.27 -9.75
CA ILE A 15 -36.13 -22.94 -9.40
C ILE A 15 -35.23 -22.28 -8.34
N GLY A 16 -34.78 -23.04 -7.33
CA GLY A 16 -33.88 -22.52 -6.29
C GLY A 16 -32.57 -21.99 -6.85
N ILE A 17 -31.93 -22.75 -7.75
CA ILE A 17 -30.69 -22.33 -8.42
C ILE A 17 -30.93 -21.09 -9.29
N LEU A 18 -32.06 -21.05 -10.00
CA LEU A 18 -32.43 -19.90 -10.84
C LEU A 18 -32.59 -18.62 -10.01
N VAL A 19 -33.21 -18.70 -8.83
CA VAL A 19 -33.38 -17.55 -7.91
C VAL A 19 -32.02 -17.08 -7.37
N VAL A 20 -31.13 -17.99 -6.98
CA VAL A 20 -29.79 -17.62 -6.48
C VAL A 20 -28.95 -16.96 -7.58
N VAL A 21 -28.99 -17.49 -8.80
CA VAL A 21 -28.30 -16.90 -9.95
C VAL A 21 -28.89 -15.53 -10.30
N LEU A 22 -30.21 -15.36 -10.21
CA LEU A 22 -30.87 -14.08 -10.43
C LEU A 22 -30.47 -13.03 -9.36
N ILE A 23 -30.42 -13.42 -8.09
CA ILE A 23 -29.96 -12.56 -6.98
C ILE A 23 -28.48 -12.22 -7.15
N TYR A 24 -27.66 -13.18 -7.54
CA TYR A 24 -26.23 -12.97 -7.78
C TYR A 24 -25.99 -11.99 -8.94
N ILE A 25 -26.71 -12.16 -10.06
CA ILE A 25 -26.65 -11.24 -11.20
C ILE A 25 -27.23 -9.87 -10.82
N TRP A 26 -28.28 -9.81 -9.99
CA TRP A 26 -28.84 -8.55 -9.51
C TRP A 26 -27.91 -7.83 -8.52
N ALA A 27 -27.19 -8.54 -7.64
CA ALA A 27 -26.17 -7.99 -6.76
C ALA A 27 -24.94 -7.48 -7.55
N MET A 28 -24.56 -8.20 -8.60
CA MET A 28 -23.47 -7.78 -9.50
C MET A 28 -23.87 -6.57 -10.38
N ARG A 29 -25.13 -6.49 -10.84
CA ARG A 29 -25.64 -5.44 -11.73
C ARG A 29 -26.17 -4.19 -11.00
N SER A 30 -26.62 -4.31 -9.75
CA SER A 30 -27.12 -3.19 -8.93
C SER A 30 -26.03 -2.21 -8.50
N ARG A 31 -24.75 -2.58 -8.63
CA ARG A 31 -23.61 -1.67 -8.55
C ARG A 31 -23.51 -0.69 -9.75
N ILE A 32 -24.34 -0.83 -10.80
CA ILE A 32 -24.21 -0.06 -12.06
C ILE A 32 -25.37 0.93 -12.32
N LYS A 33 -26.39 1.05 -11.46
CA LYS A 33 -27.44 2.09 -11.63
C LYS A 33 -27.90 2.70 -10.31
N GLN A 34 -27.18 3.72 -9.85
CA GLN A 34 -27.74 4.81 -9.06
C GLN A 34 -27.18 6.14 -9.56
N GLY A 35 -27.93 6.77 -10.46
CA GLY A 35 -27.57 8.09 -11.00
C GLY A 35 -28.59 8.64 -11.98
N ILE A 36 -29.85 8.19 -11.96
CA ILE A 36 -30.93 8.81 -12.72
C ILE A 36 -32.15 8.83 -11.81
N ARG A 37 -32.42 9.98 -11.18
CA ARG A 37 -33.74 10.65 -11.08
C ARG A 37 -33.75 11.70 -9.95
N ASN A 38 -34.27 12.88 -10.32
CA ASN A 38 -34.55 14.12 -9.56
C ASN A 38 -33.39 15.11 -9.45
N ARG A 39 -33.54 16.42 -9.72
CA ARG A 39 -34.69 17.27 -10.06
C ARG A 39 -34.09 18.56 -10.67
N ARG A 40 -34.39 18.92 -11.91
CA ARG A 40 -35.33 20.00 -12.27
C ARG A 40 -35.32 21.20 -11.30
N ARG A 41 -34.44 22.19 -11.54
CA ARG A 41 -34.73 23.64 -11.41
C ARG A 41 -33.84 24.43 -12.38
N ARG A 42 -34.48 25.06 -13.38
CA ARG A 42 -33.99 26.17 -14.20
C ARG A 42 -34.47 27.47 -13.52
N PRO A 43 -33.73 28.59 -13.59
CA PRO A 43 -33.94 29.60 -14.63
C PRO A 43 -32.61 30.00 -15.30
N GLU A 44 -32.52 29.98 -16.63
CA GLU A 44 -32.65 31.16 -17.52
C GLU A 44 -31.52 32.18 -17.34
N GLN A 45 -30.54 32.11 -18.23
CA GLN A 45 -30.11 33.26 -19.03
C GLN A 45 -29.57 32.75 -20.37
N GLU A 46 -30.10 33.35 -21.43
CA GLU A 46 -29.84 33.09 -22.86
C GLU A 46 -28.90 34.20 -23.41
N PRO A 47 -28.50 34.21 -24.70
CA PRO A 47 -27.16 33.90 -25.16
C PRO A 47 -26.42 35.08 -25.84
N ALA A 48 -25.13 34.91 -26.18
CA ALA A 48 -24.48 35.73 -27.20
C ALA A 48 -23.48 34.89 -28.04
N LEU A 49 -23.97 34.53 -29.23
CA LEU A 49 -23.33 34.32 -30.54
C LEU A 49 -21.79 34.28 -30.64
N GLY A 50 -21.30 33.24 -31.33
CA GLY A 50 -19.98 33.21 -31.97
C GLY A 50 -19.64 31.85 -32.60
N GLU A 51 -20.09 31.68 -33.85
CA GLU A 51 -19.65 30.73 -34.91
C GLU A 51 -18.14 30.36 -34.87
N THR A 52 -17.60 29.21 -35.31
CA THR A 52 -18.03 28.08 -36.16
C THR A 52 -16.90 27.02 -36.16
N ALA A 53 -17.27 25.76 -36.51
CA ALA A 53 -16.46 24.64 -37.03
C ALA A 53 -15.97 23.53 -36.05
N ALA A 54 -16.62 22.37 -36.18
CA ALA A 54 -16.12 21.02 -35.88
C ALA A 54 -15.45 20.43 -37.15
N PRO A 55 -14.92 19.18 -37.21
CA PRO A 55 -14.76 18.14 -36.16
C PRO A 55 -13.32 17.57 -36.10
N PHE A 56 -12.95 16.85 -35.04
CA PHE A 56 -12.22 15.56 -35.09
C PHE A 56 -12.16 14.98 -33.67
N ALA A 57 -12.52 13.71 -33.56
CA ALA A 57 -12.53 12.94 -32.33
C ALA A 57 -11.11 12.43 -32.05
N GLU A 58 -10.59 12.70 -30.86
CA GLU A 58 -9.45 11.97 -30.30
C GLU A 58 -9.73 11.67 -28.82
N GLU A 59 -9.41 10.42 -28.47
CA GLU A 59 -9.69 9.75 -27.21
C GLU A 59 -9.15 10.52 -26.00
N GLU A 60 -9.98 10.67 -24.97
CA GLU A 60 -9.55 11.03 -23.62
C GLU A 60 -8.61 9.93 -23.09
N VAL A 61 -7.32 10.07 -23.38
CA VAL A 61 -6.26 9.47 -22.58
C VAL A 61 -6.38 10.12 -21.20
N GLN A 62 -6.91 9.39 -20.22
CA GLN A 62 -6.82 9.73 -18.80
C GLN A 62 -5.35 9.78 -18.42
N ALA A 63 -4.73 10.93 -18.63
CA ALA A 63 -3.47 11.31 -18.05
C ALA A 63 -3.70 11.43 -16.54
N HIS A 64 -3.21 10.46 -15.77
CA HIS A 64 -2.99 10.67 -14.34
C HIS A 64 -1.81 11.64 -14.21
N ASP A 65 -2.16 12.92 -14.23
CA ASP A 65 -1.29 14.03 -13.93
C ASP A 65 -1.06 14.06 -12.42
N PHE A 66 0.03 13.42 -11.98
CA PHE A 66 0.60 13.61 -10.64
C PHE A 66 1.30 14.97 -10.60
N GLY A 67 0.50 16.02 -10.76
CA GLY A 67 0.93 17.42 -10.77
C GLY A 67 1.52 17.85 -9.44
N ASP A 68 2.82 17.58 -9.33
CA ASP A 68 3.91 18.14 -8.54
C ASP A 68 3.90 18.05 -7.00
N LEU A 69 5.05 17.61 -6.48
CA LEU A 69 5.43 17.51 -5.06
C LEU A 69 5.63 18.90 -4.44
N GLY A 70 4.59 19.71 -4.50
CA GLY A 70 4.62 21.11 -4.13
C GLY A 70 5.01 21.30 -2.66
N TYR A 71 6.05 22.10 -2.46
CA TYR A 71 6.38 22.74 -1.20
C TYR A 71 5.11 23.15 -0.44
N ILE A 72 5.05 22.72 0.82
CA ILE A 72 3.98 23.05 1.75
C ILE A 72 3.96 24.58 1.93
N THR A 73 2.92 25.25 1.44
CA THR A 73 2.51 26.56 1.96
C THR A 73 1.00 26.62 2.16
N ALA A 74 0.59 27.39 3.16
CA ALA A 74 -0.55 27.14 4.04
C ALA A 74 -1.92 27.62 3.54
N ASP A 75 -2.14 27.83 2.25
CA ASP A 75 -3.41 28.39 1.75
C ASP A 75 -3.96 27.62 0.54
N HIS A 76 -4.61 26.47 0.78
CA HIS A 76 -5.37 25.79 -0.29
C HIS A 76 -6.74 25.24 0.15
N HIS A 77 -7.75 25.65 -0.62
CA HIS A 77 -9.19 25.66 -0.35
C HIS A 77 -9.90 24.33 -0.70
N LEU A 78 -9.17 23.22 -0.71
CA LEU A 78 -9.68 21.87 -0.99
C LEU A 78 -9.71 20.95 0.23
N ALA A 79 -9.49 21.49 1.43
CA ALA A 79 -9.68 20.77 2.69
C ALA A 79 -11.13 20.26 2.92
N ASP A 80 -12.09 20.67 2.09
CA ASP A 80 -13.51 20.52 2.38
C ASP A 80 -14.24 19.41 1.60
N ARG A 81 -13.55 18.53 0.84
CA ARG A 81 -14.20 17.46 0.05
C ARG A 81 -13.53 16.09 0.03
N ALA A 82 -12.93 15.65 1.13
CA ALA A 82 -12.52 14.25 1.32
C ALA A 82 -13.07 13.67 2.62
N LEU A 83 -14.39 13.47 2.67
CA LEU A 83 -15.06 12.68 3.70
C LEU A 83 -15.74 11.48 3.03
N VAL A 84 -15.18 10.29 3.23
CA VAL A 84 -16.00 9.08 3.37
C VAL A 84 -15.47 8.34 4.60
N ASP A 85 -16.17 8.55 5.70
CA ASP A 85 -16.03 7.84 6.97
C ASP A 85 -16.06 6.32 6.75
N VAL A 86 -15.06 5.64 7.30
CA VAL A 86 -15.28 4.32 7.88
C VAL A 86 -14.80 4.41 9.33
N GLU A 87 -15.75 4.71 10.21
CA GLU A 87 -15.61 4.65 11.66
C GLU A 87 -15.28 3.21 12.08
N ILE A 88 -14.06 2.98 12.59
CA ILE A 88 -13.73 1.71 13.24
C ILE A 88 -14.12 1.83 14.72
N ARG A 89 -15.16 1.09 15.11
CA ARG A 89 -15.55 0.92 16.51
C ARG A 89 -14.44 0.21 17.30
N PRO A 90 -14.13 0.63 18.53
CA PRO A 90 -13.14 -0.05 19.37
C PRO A 90 -13.67 -1.42 19.81
N ILE A 91 -12.91 -2.49 19.55
CA ILE A 91 -13.19 -3.80 20.14
C ILE A 91 -12.74 -3.74 21.60
N HIS A 92 -13.71 -3.62 22.51
CA HIS A 92 -13.52 -3.79 23.94
C HIS A 92 -13.25 -5.27 24.20
N ARG A 93 -11.97 -5.64 24.34
CA ARG A 93 -11.60 -6.99 24.76
C ARG A 93 -11.73 -7.06 26.29
N GLU A 94 -12.86 -7.60 26.74
CA GLU A 94 -13.07 -8.01 28.12
C GLU A 94 -11.88 -8.88 28.59
N ARG A 95 -11.26 -8.47 29.70
CA ARG A 95 -10.31 -9.29 30.44
C ARG A 95 -11.07 -10.45 31.08
N GLN A 96 -11.00 -11.62 30.47
CA GLN A 96 -11.33 -12.88 31.12
C GLN A 96 -10.05 -13.47 31.75
N THR A 97 -10.05 -13.54 33.08
CA THR A 97 -9.15 -14.35 33.93
C THR A 97 -9.59 -15.82 33.88
N PRO A 98 -8.68 -16.81 33.85
CA PRO A 98 -8.52 -17.74 34.99
C PRO A 98 -7.08 -18.35 35.10
N PRO A 99 -6.82 -19.32 36.00
CA PRO A 99 -6.52 -19.25 37.43
C PRO A 99 -5.00 -19.47 37.74
N PRO A 100 -4.54 -19.35 39.00
CA PRO A 100 -3.11 -19.26 39.35
C PRO A 100 -2.44 -20.64 39.54
N PRO A 101 -1.15 -20.80 39.22
CA PRO A 101 -0.33 -21.83 39.82
C PRO A 101 0.36 -21.31 41.08
N GLU A 102 0.52 -22.24 42.02
CA GLU A 102 0.97 -22.06 43.39
C GLU A 102 2.31 -21.36 43.57
N VAL A 103 2.33 -20.58 44.65
CA VAL A 103 3.47 -20.12 45.42
C VAL A 103 4.43 -21.27 45.72
N VAL A 104 5.71 -21.09 45.37
CA VAL A 104 6.81 -21.59 46.20
C VAL A 104 7.73 -20.40 46.44
N GLU A 105 7.57 -19.83 47.63
CA GLU A 105 8.60 -18.99 48.26
C GLU A 105 9.81 -19.87 48.54
N THR A 106 10.99 -19.42 48.15
CA THR A 106 12.25 -19.85 48.76
C THR A 106 13.13 -18.62 48.88
N ASP A 107 13.71 -18.52 50.07
CA ASP A 107 14.21 -17.33 50.74
C ASP A 107 15.30 -16.56 50.01
N ALA A 108 15.28 -15.27 50.37
CA ALA A 108 16.35 -14.29 50.33
C ALA A 108 17.77 -14.86 50.46
N GLU A 109 18.63 -14.51 49.51
CA GLU A 109 19.98 -14.07 49.85
C GLU A 109 20.32 -12.84 48.99
N SER A 110 20.31 -11.69 49.64
CA SER A 110 20.80 -10.43 49.09
C SER A 110 22.28 -10.34 49.44
N GLU A 111 23.14 -10.35 48.44
CA GLU A 111 24.52 -9.85 48.53
C GLU A 111 24.84 -9.10 47.21
N PRO A 112 25.72 -8.09 47.28
CA PRO A 112 25.50 -6.78 46.65
C PRO A 112 26.34 -6.55 45.39
N ASP A 113 26.00 -5.46 44.67
CA ASP A 113 26.86 -4.70 43.76
C ASP A 113 27.86 -5.51 42.90
N SER A 114 27.36 -6.11 41.82
CA SER A 114 28.16 -6.13 40.60
C SER A 114 27.92 -4.80 39.87
N PRO A 115 28.97 -4.01 39.55
CA PRO A 115 28.79 -2.82 38.76
C PRO A 115 28.08 -3.22 37.47
N LEU A 116 26.96 -2.57 37.20
CA LEU A 116 26.26 -2.59 35.93
C LEU A 116 27.32 -2.41 34.84
N CYS A 117 27.77 -3.50 34.20
CA CYS A 117 28.31 -3.40 32.87
C CYS A 117 27.25 -2.63 32.08
N PRO A 118 27.58 -1.47 31.46
CA PRO A 118 26.64 -0.80 30.60
C PRO A 118 26.20 -1.81 29.56
N GLN A 119 24.94 -2.23 29.60
CA GLN A 119 24.35 -2.99 28.51
C GLN A 119 24.61 -2.16 27.25
N PRO A 120 25.22 -2.69 26.19
CA PRO A 120 25.43 -1.92 24.98
C PRO A 120 24.05 -1.43 24.51
N THR A 121 23.82 -0.13 24.63
CA THR A 121 22.59 0.52 24.21
C THR A 121 22.53 0.40 22.70
N ILE A 122 21.75 -0.55 22.18
CA ILE A 122 21.61 -0.78 20.74
C ILE A 122 21.05 0.50 20.09
N PRO A 123 21.65 1.01 19.00
CA PRO A 123 21.12 2.20 18.32
C PRO A 123 19.69 1.95 17.85
N PRO A 124 18.78 2.93 17.95
CA PRO A 124 17.43 2.81 17.42
C PRO A 124 17.43 2.53 15.91
N GLN A 125 16.66 1.53 15.48
CA GLN A 125 16.51 1.12 14.07
C GLN A 125 15.04 0.95 13.70
N MET A 126 14.72 1.06 12.42
CA MET A 126 13.37 0.86 11.87
C MET A 126 13.45 0.33 10.44
N THR A 127 12.56 -0.59 10.09
CA THR A 127 12.33 -1.01 8.70
C THR A 127 11.07 -0.36 8.17
N VAL A 128 11.16 0.27 7.00
CA VAL A 128 10.01 0.82 6.28
C VAL A 128 9.74 -0.07 5.08
N ALA A 129 8.47 -0.43 4.86
CA ALA A 129 8.05 -1.28 3.74
C ALA A 129 6.80 -0.73 3.08
N LEU A 130 6.82 -0.68 1.75
CA LEU A 130 5.69 -0.34 0.88
C LEU A 130 5.48 -1.47 -0.13
N THR A 131 4.24 -1.67 -0.54
CA THR A 131 3.91 -2.65 -1.57
C THR A 131 3.29 -1.98 -2.79
N VAL A 132 3.56 -2.52 -3.97
CA VAL A 132 2.87 -2.15 -5.21
C VAL A 132 2.12 -3.38 -5.68
N MET A 133 0.79 -3.32 -5.61
CA MET A 133 -0.09 -4.45 -5.88
C MET A 133 -0.62 -4.38 -7.31
N ALA A 134 -0.62 -5.53 -7.98
CA ALA A 134 -1.23 -5.67 -9.30
C ALA A 134 -2.76 -5.68 -9.20
N PRO A 135 -3.49 -5.17 -10.21
CA PRO A 135 -4.94 -5.30 -10.24
C PRO A 135 -5.39 -6.76 -10.27
N PRO A 136 -6.64 -7.05 -9.88
CA PRO A 136 -7.17 -8.41 -9.91
C PRO A 136 -7.06 -9.03 -11.30
N TYR A 137 -6.61 -10.29 -11.36
CA TYR A 137 -6.46 -11.08 -12.58
C TYR A 137 -5.42 -10.56 -13.59
N SER A 138 -4.61 -9.56 -13.24
CA SER A 138 -3.56 -9.01 -14.10
C SER A 138 -2.22 -8.92 -13.37
N PRO A 139 -1.56 -10.05 -13.06
CA PRO A 139 -0.27 -10.06 -12.37
C PRO A 139 0.81 -9.40 -13.21
N PHE A 140 1.79 -8.80 -12.56
CA PHE A 140 2.91 -8.14 -13.24
C PHE A 140 3.81 -9.18 -13.91
N PRO A 141 4.04 -9.08 -15.24
CA PRO A 141 4.99 -9.94 -15.92
C PRO A 141 6.43 -9.51 -15.61
N GLY A 142 7.30 -10.48 -15.32
CA GLY A 142 8.68 -10.20 -14.90
C GLY A 142 9.52 -9.51 -15.98
N ALA A 143 9.25 -9.76 -17.27
CA ALA A 143 9.86 -9.00 -18.36
C ALA A 143 9.57 -7.49 -18.28
N ARG A 144 8.36 -7.09 -17.87
CA ARG A 144 8.01 -5.68 -17.66
C ARG A 144 8.65 -5.12 -16.39
N ILE A 145 8.76 -5.94 -15.35
CA ILE A 145 9.47 -5.55 -14.12
C ILE A 145 10.95 -5.28 -14.43
N GLN A 146 11.60 -6.13 -15.20
CA GLN A 146 13.00 -5.94 -15.60
C GLN A 146 13.19 -4.64 -16.39
N ALA A 147 12.34 -4.39 -17.39
CA ALA A 147 12.41 -3.15 -18.18
C ALA A 147 12.27 -1.91 -17.29
N VAL A 148 11.28 -1.90 -16.38
CA VAL A 148 11.09 -0.78 -15.44
C VAL A 148 12.24 -0.64 -14.46
N ALA A 149 12.83 -1.75 -14.00
CA ALA A 149 14.01 -1.72 -13.12
C ALA A 149 15.20 -1.05 -13.82
N GLU A 150 15.46 -1.37 -15.08
CA GLU A 150 16.52 -0.77 -15.89
C GLU A 150 16.28 0.75 -16.10
N GLU A 151 15.04 1.15 -16.41
CA GLU A 151 14.66 2.56 -16.57
C GLU A 151 14.82 3.37 -15.29
N LEU A 152 14.51 2.77 -14.13
CA LEU A 152 14.65 3.37 -12.82
C LEU A 152 16.03 3.14 -12.19
N LYS A 153 17.01 2.65 -12.98
CA LYS A 153 18.41 2.42 -12.57
C LYS A 153 18.59 1.51 -11.35
N PHE A 154 17.67 0.55 -11.14
CA PHE A 154 17.87 -0.49 -10.16
C PHE A 154 18.95 -1.47 -10.62
N ARG A 155 19.77 -1.93 -9.68
CA ARG A 155 20.79 -2.96 -9.90
C ARG A 155 20.34 -4.26 -9.25
N LEU A 156 20.47 -5.39 -9.94
CA LEU A 156 20.16 -6.68 -9.33
C LEU A 156 21.34 -7.13 -8.46
N GLY A 157 21.11 -7.25 -7.15
CA GLY A 157 22.09 -7.72 -6.19
C GLY A 157 22.30 -9.23 -6.21
N VAL A 158 23.37 -9.70 -5.57
CA VAL A 158 23.68 -11.14 -5.43
C VAL A 158 22.65 -11.92 -4.61
N ASN A 159 21.87 -11.21 -3.80
CA ASN A 159 20.73 -11.70 -3.03
C ASN A 159 19.47 -11.90 -3.89
N GLY A 160 19.51 -11.57 -5.18
CA GLY A 160 18.37 -11.62 -6.08
C GLY A 160 17.34 -10.52 -5.81
N LEU A 161 17.74 -9.41 -5.20
CA LEU A 161 16.87 -8.24 -5.00
C LEU A 161 17.27 -7.12 -5.95
N PHE A 162 16.29 -6.36 -6.43
CA PHE A 162 16.58 -5.13 -7.13
C PHE A 162 16.90 -4.04 -6.10
N GLU A 163 18.06 -3.43 -6.21
CA GLU A 163 18.61 -2.48 -5.25
C GLU A 163 18.75 -1.10 -5.89
N HIS A 164 18.26 -0.07 -5.19
CA HIS A 164 18.37 1.32 -5.60
C HIS A 164 19.47 2.01 -4.78
N PHE A 165 20.40 2.67 -5.46
CA PHE A 165 21.54 3.35 -4.85
C PHE A 165 21.35 4.86 -4.87
N PRO A 166 22.00 5.62 -4.00
CA PRO A 166 21.92 7.08 -4.05
C PRO A 166 22.56 7.62 -5.34
N ASP A 167 22.03 8.71 -5.89
CA ASP A 167 22.53 9.36 -7.13
C ASP A 167 23.91 10.05 -6.99
N SER A 168 24.67 9.76 -5.94
CA SER A 168 25.97 10.40 -5.69
C SER A 168 27.05 9.72 -6.55
N ASP A 169 27.93 10.50 -7.18
CA ASP A 169 29.09 10.02 -7.97
C ASP A 169 30.17 9.26 -7.17
N LEU A 170 29.89 8.97 -5.89
CA LEU A 170 30.74 8.17 -5.03
C LEU A 170 30.13 6.78 -4.96
N ASP A 171 30.95 5.74 -5.18
CA ASP A 171 30.65 4.32 -5.00
C ASP A 171 30.00 4.03 -3.64
N ALA A 172 28.71 4.34 -3.52
CA ALA A 172 27.93 4.01 -2.35
C ALA A 172 27.74 2.50 -2.38
N ASP A 173 28.46 1.82 -1.50
CA ASP A 173 28.47 0.36 -1.41
C ASP A 173 27.16 -0.18 -0.80
N ALA A 174 26.31 0.71 -0.27
CA ALA A 174 25.05 0.36 0.37
C ALA A 174 23.84 0.91 -0.41
N PRO A 175 22.80 0.08 -0.65
CA PRO A 175 21.57 0.54 -1.26
C PRO A 175 20.74 1.39 -0.28
N VAL A 176 19.96 2.32 -0.82
CA VAL A 176 18.96 3.10 -0.07
C VAL A 176 17.76 2.21 0.29
N PHE A 177 17.29 1.44 -0.69
CA PHE A 177 16.20 0.48 -0.54
C PHE A 177 16.36 -0.67 -1.53
N SER A 178 15.71 -1.78 -1.19
CA SER A 178 15.68 -3.00 -1.97
C SER A 178 14.24 -3.34 -2.34
N MET A 179 14.08 -4.07 -3.44
CA MET A 179 12.80 -4.49 -3.97
C MET A 179 12.79 -5.99 -4.24
N ALA A 180 11.76 -6.64 -3.74
CA ALA A 180 11.44 -8.05 -3.89
C ALA A 180 10.09 -8.22 -4.61
N HIS A 181 9.79 -9.42 -5.10
CA HIS A 181 8.45 -9.75 -5.58
C HIS A 181 7.65 -10.53 -4.52
N LEU A 182 6.32 -10.43 -4.53
CA LEU A 182 5.42 -11.03 -3.54
C LEU A 182 5.09 -12.51 -3.78
N ARG A 183 6.01 -13.27 -4.36
CA ARG A 183 5.88 -14.72 -4.57
C ARG A 183 7.08 -15.39 -3.93
N GLU A 184 6.90 -16.43 -3.13
CA GLU A 184 8.01 -17.17 -2.55
C GLU A 184 8.93 -17.74 -3.66
N PRO A 185 10.26 -17.60 -3.56
CA PRO A 185 11.05 -17.11 -2.41
C PRO A 185 11.16 -15.57 -2.27
N GLY A 186 10.77 -14.80 -3.29
CA GLY A 186 10.77 -13.33 -3.29
C GLY A 186 11.96 -12.69 -4.03
N SER A 187 12.87 -13.50 -4.55
CA SER A 187 14.08 -13.09 -5.28
C SER A 187 13.94 -13.23 -6.79
N PHE A 188 14.47 -12.26 -7.53
CA PHE A 188 14.62 -12.28 -8.97
C PHE A 188 15.88 -13.02 -9.41
N ASP A 189 15.77 -13.79 -10.49
CA ASP A 189 16.89 -14.41 -11.20
C ASP A 189 16.84 -13.99 -12.67
N VAL A 190 17.95 -13.45 -13.17
CA VAL A 190 18.11 -12.95 -14.56
C VAL A 190 17.70 -13.98 -15.60
N LYS A 191 17.94 -15.28 -15.33
CA LYS A 191 17.64 -16.34 -16.30
C LYS A 191 16.16 -16.66 -16.38
N THR A 192 15.42 -16.48 -15.29
CA THR A 192 14.03 -16.95 -15.15
C THR A 192 13.02 -15.80 -15.02
N ILE A 193 13.49 -14.55 -14.92
CA ILE A 193 12.64 -13.37 -14.72
C ILE A 193 11.58 -13.21 -15.82
N HIS A 194 11.85 -13.62 -17.06
CA HIS A 194 10.89 -13.51 -18.15
C HIS A 194 9.63 -14.38 -17.96
N GLU A 195 9.74 -15.46 -17.20
CA GLU A 195 8.63 -16.39 -16.91
C GLU A 195 7.84 -16.00 -15.65
N LEU A 196 8.40 -15.09 -14.84
CA LEU A 196 7.79 -14.65 -13.58
C LEU A 196 6.48 -13.90 -13.82
N LYS A 197 5.48 -14.18 -12.97
CA LYS A 197 4.24 -13.39 -12.86
C LYS A 197 3.92 -13.12 -11.40
N THR A 198 4.06 -11.90 -10.91
CA THR A 198 3.89 -11.63 -9.48
C THR A 198 2.60 -10.85 -9.19
N PRO A 199 1.89 -11.14 -8.09
CA PRO A 199 0.74 -10.33 -7.66
C PRO A 199 1.16 -8.94 -7.14
N GLY A 200 2.45 -8.71 -6.90
CA GLY A 200 2.96 -7.39 -6.55
C GLY A 200 4.45 -7.37 -6.22
N LEU A 201 4.90 -6.20 -5.82
CA LEU A 201 6.29 -5.90 -5.45
C LEU A 201 6.32 -5.38 -4.02
N LEU A 202 7.41 -5.66 -3.32
CA LEU A 202 7.70 -5.18 -1.98
C LEU A 202 8.96 -4.32 -2.04
N LEU A 203 8.84 -3.03 -1.75
CA LEU A 203 9.97 -2.13 -1.60
C LEU A 203 10.20 -1.89 -0.11
N PHE A 204 11.44 -2.02 0.34
CA PHE A 204 11.77 -1.87 1.75
C PHE A 204 13.14 -1.23 1.96
N MET A 205 13.27 -0.50 3.07
CA MET A 205 14.52 0.09 3.53
C MET A 205 14.71 -0.10 5.02
N ASN A 206 15.96 -0.15 5.44
CA ASN A 206 16.34 -0.10 6.84
C ASN A 206 16.91 1.28 7.17
N LEU A 207 16.45 1.83 8.29
CA LEU A 207 16.92 3.08 8.85
C LEU A 207 17.67 2.78 10.15
N PRO A 208 18.88 3.34 10.34
CA PRO A 208 19.56 4.27 9.45
C PRO A 208 20.18 3.60 8.21
N GLY A 209 20.16 4.30 7.09
CA GLY A 209 20.77 3.88 5.82
C GLY A 209 21.75 4.93 5.28
N PRO A 210 22.18 4.83 4.01
CA PRO A 210 23.10 5.79 3.40
C PRO A 210 22.52 7.20 3.22
N LEU A 211 21.19 7.32 3.24
CA LEU A 211 20.47 8.59 3.20
C LEU A 211 19.80 8.91 4.55
N GLU A 212 19.61 10.21 4.80
CA GLU A 212 18.76 10.72 5.89
C GLU A 212 17.36 10.13 5.79
N GLY A 213 16.74 9.77 6.91
CA GLY A 213 15.53 8.95 6.94
C GLY A 213 14.36 9.57 6.20
N ILE A 214 14.12 10.86 6.40
CA ILE A 214 13.03 11.57 5.69
C ILE A 214 13.31 11.69 4.19
N LYS A 215 14.57 11.92 3.79
CA LYS A 215 14.96 11.94 2.38
C LYS A 215 14.79 10.55 1.76
N ALA A 216 15.26 9.50 2.42
CA ALA A 216 15.12 8.11 1.99
C ALA A 216 13.64 7.72 1.82
N LEU A 217 12.78 8.12 2.77
CA LEU A 217 11.34 7.88 2.69
C LEU A 217 10.69 8.57 1.49
N ASN A 218 11.04 9.83 1.22
CA ASN A 218 10.53 10.54 0.06
C ASN A 218 10.94 9.84 -1.24
N VAL A 219 12.22 9.45 -1.38
CA VAL A 219 12.67 8.70 -2.57
C VAL A 219 11.92 7.38 -2.69
N LEU A 220 11.78 6.61 -1.61
CA LEU A 220 11.05 5.35 -1.61
C LEU A 220 9.60 5.51 -2.10
N VAL A 221 8.88 6.52 -1.61
CA VAL A 221 7.48 6.79 -2.01
C VAL A 221 7.39 7.20 -3.49
N LEU A 222 8.29 8.08 -3.93
CA LEU A 222 8.36 8.50 -5.33
C LEU A 222 8.67 7.34 -6.28
N THR A 223 9.59 6.47 -5.89
CA THR A 223 9.94 5.29 -6.67
C THR A 223 8.78 4.30 -6.69
N ALA A 224 8.09 4.07 -5.55
CA ALA A 224 6.91 3.21 -5.50
C ALA A 224 5.77 3.72 -6.41
N ASP A 225 5.59 5.04 -6.50
CA ASP A 225 4.63 5.65 -7.41
C ASP A 225 5.00 5.45 -8.88
N GLN A 226 6.27 5.65 -9.24
CA GLN A 226 6.77 5.34 -10.59
C GLN A 226 6.55 3.88 -10.97
N TRP A 227 6.78 2.94 -10.05
CA TRP A 227 6.47 1.52 -10.24
C TRP A 227 4.97 1.28 -10.46
N ALA A 228 4.12 1.90 -9.66
CA ALA A 228 2.67 1.79 -9.79
C ALA A 228 2.19 2.34 -11.15
N GLN A 229 2.65 3.51 -11.57
CA GLN A 229 2.29 4.10 -12.86
C GLN A 229 2.76 3.22 -14.04
N ARG A 230 4.02 2.78 -14.03
CA ARG A 230 4.62 2.01 -15.14
C ARG A 230 4.07 0.59 -15.25
N LEU A 231 3.63 -0.03 -14.15
CA LEU A 231 3.07 -1.38 -14.14
C LEU A 231 1.53 -1.41 -14.11
N GLY A 232 0.87 -0.27 -13.90
CA GLY A 232 -0.58 -0.21 -13.69
C GLY A 232 -1.01 -0.78 -12.34
N GLY A 233 -0.21 -0.56 -11.30
CA GLY A 233 -0.42 -1.03 -9.94
C GLY A 233 -1.03 0.00 -8.99
N VAL A 234 -1.23 -0.41 -7.73
CA VAL A 234 -1.66 0.46 -6.63
C VAL A 234 -0.69 0.34 -5.46
N ILE A 235 -0.28 1.47 -4.91
CA ILE A 235 0.58 1.51 -3.71
C ILE A 235 -0.25 1.14 -2.48
N CYS A 236 0.27 0.22 -1.69
CA CYS A 236 -0.28 -0.21 -0.42
C CYS A 236 0.77 -0.14 0.69
N ASP A 237 0.29 -0.06 1.94
CA ASP A 237 1.11 -0.15 3.14
C ASP A 237 1.57 -1.60 3.42
N GLY A 238 2.30 -1.80 4.53
CA GLY A 238 2.76 -3.13 4.96
C GLY A 238 1.62 -4.13 5.28
N HIS A 239 0.39 -3.65 5.50
CA HIS A 239 -0.80 -4.48 5.70
C HIS A 239 -1.58 -4.74 4.39
N ARG A 240 -1.06 -4.26 3.25
CA ARG A 240 -1.70 -4.29 1.92
C ARG A 240 -2.97 -3.44 1.85
N ASN A 241 -3.13 -2.48 2.76
CA ASN A 241 -4.18 -1.50 2.66
C ASN A 241 -3.73 -0.39 1.71
N ARG A 242 -4.65 0.16 0.91
CA ARG A 242 -4.30 1.22 -0.06
C ARG A 242 -3.64 2.39 0.67
N MET A 243 -2.52 2.86 0.14
CA MET A 243 -1.81 3.99 0.73
C MET A 243 -2.69 5.24 0.70
N THR A 244 -2.81 5.90 1.85
CA THR A 244 -3.53 7.15 2.03
C THR A 244 -2.58 8.26 2.49
N ASN A 245 -2.99 9.52 2.32
CA ASN A 245 -2.21 10.66 2.82
C ASN A 245 -2.00 10.58 4.34
N GLN A 246 -3.01 10.12 5.09
CA GLN A 246 -2.90 9.93 6.53
C GLN A 246 -1.85 8.86 6.88
N ALA A 247 -1.85 7.71 6.20
CA ALA A 247 -0.87 6.65 6.44
C ALA A 247 0.56 7.12 6.11
N LEU A 248 0.72 7.89 5.03
CA LEU A 248 2.01 8.49 4.68
C LEU A 248 2.48 9.52 5.72
N MET A 249 1.58 10.37 6.23
CA MET A 249 1.91 11.31 7.31
C MET A 249 2.35 10.58 8.58
N GLN A 250 1.63 9.51 8.96
CA GLN A 250 2.02 8.67 10.09
C GLN A 250 3.41 8.05 9.90
N LEU A 251 3.71 7.57 8.69
CA LEU A 251 5.01 7.00 8.37
C LEU A 251 6.14 8.04 8.45
N ARG A 252 5.89 9.27 7.97
CA ARG A 252 6.85 10.40 8.11
C ARG A 252 7.11 10.75 9.57
N GLU A 253 6.08 10.72 10.41
CA GLU A 253 6.23 10.99 11.84
C GLU A 253 7.07 9.91 12.52
N GLN A 254 6.81 8.64 12.23
CA GLN A 254 7.60 7.51 12.77
C GLN A 254 9.09 7.61 12.40
N VAL A 255 9.39 7.98 11.16
CA VAL A 255 10.77 8.19 10.69
C VAL A 255 11.40 9.39 11.39
N SER A 256 10.67 10.50 11.55
CA SER A 256 11.14 11.68 12.29
C SER A 256 11.43 11.35 13.76
N ASP A 257 10.57 10.57 14.40
CA ASP A 257 10.73 10.08 15.77
C ASP A 257 11.95 9.19 15.93
N LEU A 258 12.19 8.30 14.97
CA LEU A 258 13.40 7.48 14.96
C LEU A 258 14.66 8.37 14.93
N GLU A 259 14.69 9.39 14.07
CA GLU A 259 15.83 10.29 13.98
C GLU A 259 16.04 11.10 15.26
N ARG A 260 14.96 11.58 15.89
CA ARG A 260 15.01 12.25 17.20
C ARG A 260 15.61 11.34 18.27
N ARG A 261 15.09 10.11 18.39
CA ARG A 261 15.60 9.11 19.34
C ARG A 261 17.06 8.75 19.07
N ARG A 262 17.45 8.61 17.80
CA ARG A 262 18.83 8.33 17.40
C ARG A 262 19.78 9.46 17.77
N ARG A 263 19.37 10.72 17.56
CA ARG A 263 20.15 11.90 17.97
C ARG A 263 20.33 11.97 19.48
N ALA A 264 19.27 11.70 20.25
CA ALA A 264 19.35 11.63 21.71
C ALA A 264 20.26 10.49 22.18
N TRP A 265 20.15 9.31 21.57
CA TRP A 265 21.02 8.17 21.85
C TRP A 265 22.51 8.49 21.57
N ALA A 266 22.80 9.12 20.43
CA ALA A 266 24.16 9.51 20.06
C ALA A 266 24.78 10.57 21.00
N GLN A 267 23.96 11.37 21.68
CA GLN A 267 24.42 12.35 22.68
C GLN A 267 24.61 11.74 24.08
N SER A 268 24.10 10.53 24.31
CA SER A 268 24.22 9.81 25.58
C SER A 268 25.43 8.88 25.67
N LEU A 269 26.18 8.75 24.57
CA LEU A 269 27.46 8.04 24.44
C LEU A 269 28.64 8.96 24.74
#